data_AF-R7S0P3-F1
#
_entry.id   AF-R7S0P3-F1
#
_cell.length_a   1.000
_cell.length_b   1.000
_cell.length_c   1.000
_cell.angle_alpha   90.00
_cell.angle_beta   90.00
_cell.angle_gamma   90.00
#
_symmetry.space_group_name_H-M   'P 1'
#
loop_
_entity.id
_entity.type
_entity.pdbx_description
1 polymer ?
#
loop_
_entity_poly.entity_id
_entity_poly.type
_entity_poly.pdbx_seq_one_letter_code
_entity_poly.pdbx_strand_id
1 'polypeptide(L)'
;MIVKIVNSLTAKHEIGAPFVAQYLLGFPDHYTNRTFRVFYWKGYVALLSDTVLRSDDELQAQVDGDDAVMIDNIKGSVVELAYSHDWIHRPSRYRNWCLIDYMKKTYKKK
;
A
#
# COMPACT_ATOMS: atom_id res chain seq x y z
N MET A 1 38.68 -23.61 -36.70
CA MET A 1 38.60 -22.22 -36.20
C MET A 1 37.18 -21.84 -35.78
N ILE A 2 36.17 -22.04 -36.64
CA ILE A 2 34.76 -21.70 -36.35
C ILE A 2 34.21 -22.34 -35.05
N VAL A 3 34.55 -23.62 -34.79
CA VAL A 3 34.10 -24.36 -33.59
C VAL A 3 34.61 -23.72 -32.28
N LYS A 4 35.83 -23.17 -32.27
CA LYS A 4 36.38 -22.49 -31.08
C LYS A 4 35.65 -21.18 -30.79
N ILE A 5 35.24 -20.46 -31.84
CA ILE A 5 34.46 -19.22 -31.75
C ILE A 5 33.05 -19.53 -31.23
N VAL A 6 32.40 -20.54 -31.80
CA VAL A 6 31.07 -21.00 -31.36
C VAL A 6 31.11 -21.41 -29.89
N ASN A 7 32.09 -22.23 -29.48
CA ASN A 7 32.22 -22.66 -28.08
C ASN A 7 32.50 -21.48 -27.13
N SER A 8 33.30 -20.50 -27.55
CA SER A 8 33.53 -19.29 -26.73
C SER A 8 32.30 -18.40 -26.62
N LEU A 9 31.44 -18.35 -27.64
CA LEU A 9 30.20 -17.57 -27.62
C LEU A 9 29.14 -18.29 -26.77
N THR A 10 28.98 -19.60 -26.93
CA THR A 10 28.09 -20.43 -26.12
C THR A 10 28.47 -20.38 -24.64
N ALA A 11 29.77 -20.42 -24.31
CA ALA A 11 30.24 -20.32 -22.92
C ALA A 11 29.99 -18.95 -22.27
N LYS A 12 29.76 -17.90 -23.08
CA LYS A 12 29.48 -16.53 -22.61
C LYS A 12 28.00 -16.16 -22.71
N HIS A 13 27.16 -17.05 -23.24
CA HIS A 13 25.75 -16.76 -23.38
C HIS A 13 25.06 -17.02 -22.03
N GLU A 14 24.59 -15.95 -21.41
CA GLU A 14 23.92 -15.99 -20.10
C GLU A 14 22.51 -16.59 -20.16
N ILE A 15 21.97 -16.71 -21.37
CA ILE A 15 20.58 -17.08 -21.63
C ILE A 15 20.59 -18.32 -22.53
N GLY A 16 19.65 -19.25 -22.36
CA GLY A 16 19.55 -20.38 -23.28
C GLY A 16 18.98 -19.97 -24.64
N ALA A 17 19.44 -20.57 -25.74
CA ALA A 17 18.82 -20.38 -27.06
C ALA A 17 17.28 -20.59 -27.06
N PRO A 18 16.70 -21.56 -26.31
CA PRO A 18 15.25 -21.68 -26.18
C PRO A 18 14.57 -20.45 -25.54
N PHE A 19 15.21 -19.81 -24.57
CA PHE A 19 14.67 -18.62 -23.90
C PHE A 19 14.70 -17.39 -24.82
N VAL A 20 15.76 -17.22 -25.61
CA VAL A 20 15.82 -16.18 -26.65
C VAL A 20 14.71 -16.38 -27.69
N ALA A 21 14.49 -17.64 -28.11
CA ALA A 21 13.40 -17.96 -29.04
C ALA A 21 12.01 -17.62 -28.46
N GLN A 22 11.80 -17.78 -27.15
CA GLN A 22 10.53 -17.39 -26.52
C GLN A 22 10.27 -15.88 -26.61
N TYR A 23 11.30 -15.06 -26.38
CA TYR A 23 11.20 -13.60 -26.53
C TYR A 23 10.98 -13.17 -27.98
N LEU A 24 11.69 -13.78 -28.94
CA LEU A 24 11.51 -13.50 -30.37
C LEU A 24 10.11 -13.87 -30.88
N LEU A 25 9.50 -14.90 -30.29
CA LEU A 25 8.13 -15.32 -30.58
C LEU A 25 7.07 -14.54 -29.79
N GLY A 26 7.49 -13.62 -28.91
CA GLY A 26 6.58 -12.74 -28.16
C GLY A 26 5.83 -13.41 -27.02
N PHE A 27 6.35 -14.52 -26.46
CA PHE A 27 5.72 -15.15 -25.30
C PHE A 27 5.88 -14.27 -24.04
N PRO A 28 4.83 -14.17 -23.20
CA PRO A 28 4.89 -13.41 -21.95
C PRO A 28 5.79 -14.12 -20.94
N ASP A 29 6.55 -13.34 -20.16
CA ASP A 29 7.49 -13.83 -19.13
C ASP A 29 6.79 -14.35 -17.85
N HIS A 30 5.48 -14.56 -17.90
CA HIS A 30 4.72 -15.09 -16.78
C HIS A 30 3.53 -15.92 -17.26
N TYR A 31 3.36 -17.10 -16.67
CA TYR A 31 2.14 -17.90 -16.81
C TYR A 31 1.06 -17.34 -15.88
N THR A 32 0.22 -16.42 -16.37
CA THR A 32 -0.94 -15.94 -15.60
C THR A 32 -2.24 -16.36 -16.30
N ASN A 33 -2.78 -17.51 -15.92
CA ASN A 33 -4.13 -17.91 -16.33
C ASN A 33 -5.22 -17.19 -15.53
N ARG A 34 -4.88 -16.62 -14.37
CA ARG A 34 -5.78 -15.89 -13.47
C ARG A 34 -5.03 -14.82 -12.70
N THR A 35 -5.60 -13.62 -12.64
CA THR A 35 -5.08 -12.52 -11.81
C THR A 35 -5.75 -12.55 -10.44
N PHE A 36 -4.99 -12.83 -9.39
CA PHE A 36 -5.49 -12.69 -8.02
C PHE A 36 -5.46 -11.22 -7.62
N ARG A 37 -6.59 -10.68 -7.14
CA ARG A 37 -6.61 -9.35 -6.53
C ARG A 37 -6.15 -9.47 -5.08
N VAL A 38 -5.22 -8.62 -4.67
CA VAL A 38 -4.77 -8.55 -3.28
C VAL A 38 -5.96 -8.10 -2.43
N PHE A 39 -6.44 -8.99 -1.56
CA PHE A 39 -7.55 -8.71 -0.64
C PHE A 39 -7.02 -8.68 0.79
N TYR A 40 -7.09 -7.52 1.44
CA TYR A 40 -6.63 -7.36 2.82
C TYR A 40 -7.72 -7.76 3.81
N TRP A 41 -7.79 -9.07 4.10
CA TRP A 41 -8.81 -9.68 4.95
C TRP A 41 -8.97 -9.00 6.32
N LYS A 42 -7.85 -8.62 6.96
CA LYS A 42 -7.88 -7.97 8.28
C LYS A 42 -8.64 -6.64 8.27
N GLY A 43 -8.43 -5.81 7.25
CA GLY A 43 -9.12 -4.52 7.14
C GLY A 43 -10.61 -4.68 6.85
N TYR A 44 -10.96 -5.68 6.03
CA TYR A 44 -12.36 -6.00 5.75
C TYR A 44 -13.11 -6.48 6.99
N VAL A 45 -12.50 -7.37 7.79
CA VAL A 45 -13.10 -7.86 9.03
C VAL A 45 -13.22 -6.74 10.07
N ALA A 46 -12.23 -5.85 10.17
CA ALA A 46 -12.29 -4.70 11.07
C ALA A 46 -13.46 -3.75 10.73
N LEU A 47 -13.65 -3.45 9.44
CA LEU A 47 -14.80 -2.65 8.97
C LEU A 47 -16.13 -3.34 9.26
N LEU A 48 -16.23 -4.64 8.99
CA LEU A 48 -17.45 -5.39 9.32
C LEU A 48 -17.72 -5.44 10.81
N SER A 49 -16.70 -5.64 11.65
CA SER A 49 -16.89 -5.61 13.10
C SER A 49 -17.33 -4.24 13.60
N ASP A 50 -16.78 -3.16 13.05
CA ASP A 50 -17.15 -1.79 13.44
C ASP A 50 -18.59 -1.46 13.01
N THR A 51 -18.96 -1.82 11.78
CA THR A 51 -20.30 -1.57 11.22
C THR A 51 -21.41 -2.46 11.79
N VAL A 52 -21.10 -3.68 12.21
CA VAL A 52 -22.09 -4.65 12.73
C VAL A 52 -22.25 -4.56 14.25
N LEU A 53 -21.20 -4.15 14.99
CA LEU A 53 -21.25 -4.06 16.46
C LEU A 53 -21.65 -2.67 16.99
N ARG A 54 -21.58 -1.62 16.17
CA ARG A 54 -22.11 -0.30 16.56
C ARG A 54 -23.58 -0.22 16.23
N SER A 55 -24.41 -0.19 17.27
CA SER A 55 -25.81 0.23 17.17
C SER A 55 -25.89 1.62 16.55
N ASP A 56 -26.83 1.81 15.62
CA ASP A 56 -27.03 3.03 14.81
C ASP A 56 -27.06 4.36 15.59
N ASP A 57 -27.27 4.34 16.91
CA ASP A 57 -27.33 5.53 17.77
C ASP A 57 -25.97 6.19 18.08
N GLU A 58 -24.82 5.51 17.95
CA GLU A 58 -23.52 6.09 18.34
C GLU A 58 -22.80 6.85 17.21
N LEU A 59 -23.22 6.68 15.96
CA LEU A 59 -22.52 7.26 14.81
C LEU A 59 -22.74 8.78 14.67
N GLN A 60 -23.73 9.34 15.36
CA GLN A 60 -24.08 10.77 15.29
C GLN A 60 -23.47 11.63 16.40
N ALA A 61 -22.90 11.06 17.46
CA ALA A 61 -22.50 11.81 18.65
C ALA A 61 -21.01 12.22 18.71
N GLN A 62 -20.16 11.74 17.79
CA GLN A 62 -18.74 12.07 17.77
C GLN A 62 -18.33 12.51 16.36
N VAL A 63 -18.42 13.81 16.05
CA VAL A 63 -17.37 14.64 15.40
C VAL A 63 -17.94 16.06 15.32
N ASP A 64 -17.92 16.79 16.42
CA ASP A 64 -18.05 18.27 16.39
C ASP A 64 -17.10 18.92 17.42
N GLY A 65 -15.86 18.43 17.43
CA GLY A 65 -14.72 19.06 18.10
C GLY A 65 -13.62 19.24 17.06
N ASP A 66 -13.56 20.42 16.47
CA ASP A 66 -12.88 20.65 15.19
C ASP A 66 -11.33 20.57 15.28
N ASP A 67 -10.73 20.52 16.48
CA ASP A 67 -9.26 20.52 16.66
C ASP A 67 -8.79 19.63 17.83
N ALA A 68 -9.00 18.31 17.75
CA ALA A 68 -8.41 17.36 18.70
C ALA A 68 -7.08 16.78 18.16
N VAL A 69 -5.98 16.96 18.90
CA VAL A 69 -4.69 16.31 18.61
C VAL A 69 -4.66 14.94 19.29
N MET A 70 -4.37 13.90 18.52
CA MET A 70 -4.26 12.53 19.04
C MET A 70 -2.89 12.34 19.70
N ILE A 71 -2.91 11.94 20.98
CA ILE A 71 -1.73 11.79 21.83
C ILE A 71 -1.63 10.34 22.30
N ASP A 72 -0.44 9.76 22.25
CA ASP A 72 -0.14 8.41 22.75
C ASP A 72 0.77 8.50 23.99
N ASN A 73 0.68 7.52 24.87
CA ASN A 73 1.60 7.38 26.00
C ASN A 73 2.47 6.14 25.77
N ILE A 74 3.66 6.37 25.21
CA ILE A 74 4.63 5.31 24.99
C ILE A 74 5.66 5.39 26.11
N LYS A 75 5.69 4.35 26.96
CA LYS A 75 6.68 4.20 28.06
C LYS A 75 6.73 5.39 29.03
N GLY A 76 5.58 5.99 29.35
CA GLY A 76 5.48 7.11 30.28
C GLY A 76 5.80 8.47 29.67
N SER A 77 6.13 8.52 28.38
CA SER A 77 6.30 9.77 27.63
C SER A 77 5.07 10.02 26.76
N VAL A 78 4.48 11.19 26.94
CA VAL A 78 3.35 11.69 26.14
C VAL A 78 3.90 12.14 24.80
N VAL A 79 3.59 11.41 23.73
CA VAL A 79 4.07 11.66 22.38
C VAL A 79 2.91 11.90 21.43
N GLU A 80 3.07 12.86 20.52
CA GLU A 80 2.12 13.07 19.43
C GLU A 80 2.07 11.84 18.52
N LEU A 81 0.87 11.39 18.14
CA LEU A 81 0.74 10.26 17.23
C LEU A 81 1.33 10.56 15.85
N ALA A 82 1.77 9.51 15.16
CA ALA A 82 2.29 9.59 13.81
C ALA A 82 1.27 10.22 12.83
N TYR A 83 1.78 10.90 11.79
CA TYR A 83 0.97 11.51 10.72
C TYR A 83 -0.05 10.56 10.04
N SER A 84 0.22 9.25 10.06
CA SER A 84 -0.70 8.24 9.54
C SER A 84 -2.01 8.19 10.32
N HIS A 85 -1.98 8.43 11.63
CA HIS A 85 -3.17 8.43 12.47
C HIS A 85 -4.00 9.71 12.30
N ASP A 86 -3.35 10.85 12.10
CA ASP A 86 -4.04 12.11 11.77
C ASP A 86 -4.84 11.98 10.47
N TRP A 87 -4.33 11.21 9.50
CA TRP A 87 -5.05 10.93 8.25
C TRP A 87 -6.29 10.06 8.46
N ILE A 88 -6.17 9.02 9.30
CA ILE A 88 -7.27 8.08 9.59
C ILE A 88 -8.40 8.80 10.32
N HIS A 89 -8.05 9.66 11.28
CA HIS A 89 -9.00 10.39 12.12
C HIS A 89 -9.22 11.84 11.67
N ARG A 90 -8.97 12.15 10.38
CA ARG A 90 -9.07 13.52 9.88
C ARG A 90 -10.51 14.06 9.99
N PRO A 91 -10.69 15.34 10.38
CA PRO A 91 -11.97 16.01 10.35
C PRO A 91 -12.70 15.92 9.00
N SER A 92 -14.03 15.90 9.02
CA SER A 92 -14.88 15.79 7.83
C SER A 92 -14.63 16.88 6.78
N ARG A 93 -14.15 18.07 7.20
CA ARG A 93 -13.72 19.17 6.32
C ARG A 93 -12.60 18.79 5.34
N TYR A 94 -11.80 17.76 5.65
CA TYR A 94 -10.71 17.25 4.80
C TYR A 94 -11.07 15.96 4.06
N ARG A 95 -12.35 15.56 4.05
CA ARG A 95 -12.80 14.32 3.39
C ARG A 95 -12.55 14.32 1.88
N ASN A 96 -12.59 15.50 1.25
CA ASN A 96 -12.37 15.70 -0.18
C ASN A 96 -10.90 15.77 -0.60
N TRP A 97 -9.94 15.70 0.34
CA TRP A 97 -8.52 15.73 0.02
C TRP A 97 -7.98 14.31 -0.15
N CYS A 98 -7.00 14.14 -1.05
CA CYS A 98 -6.21 12.92 -1.10
C CYS A 98 -5.11 12.92 -0.03
N LEU A 99 -4.53 11.74 0.27
CA LEU A 99 -3.48 11.59 1.28
C LEU A 99 -2.30 12.56 1.04
N ILE A 100 -1.90 12.71 -0.22
CA ILE A 100 -0.77 13.57 -0.61
C ILE A 100 -1.10 15.04 -0.39
N ASP A 101 -2.32 15.47 -0.72
CA ASP A 101 -2.75 16.85 -0.51
C ASP A 101 -2.85 17.17 0.98
N TYR A 102 -3.35 16.23 1.78
CA TYR A 102 -3.40 16.37 3.23
C TYR A 102 -2.01 16.53 3.83
N MET A 103 -1.05 15.67 3.46
CA MET A 103 0.32 15.76 3.95
C MET A 103 1.05 17.03 3.52
N LYS A 104 0.73 17.60 2.35
CA LYS A 104 1.37 18.83 1.86
C LYS A 104 0.80 20.10 2.49
N LYS A 105 -0.51 20.11 2.77
CA LYS A 105 -1.23 21.31 3.23
C LYS A 105 -1.37 21.39 4.75
N THR A 106 -1.13 20.28 5.45
CA THR A 106 -1.10 20.25 6.92
C THR A 106 0.34 20.28 7.41
N TYR A 107 0.59 20.96 8.52
CA TYR A 107 1.88 20.97 9.19
C TYR A 107 1.65 20.78 10.69
N LYS A 108 2.45 19.92 11.33
CA LYS A 108 2.47 19.85 12.80
C LYS A 108 3.30 21.02 13.33
N LYS A 109 2.71 21.82 14.21
CA LYS A 109 3.42 22.85 14.94
C LYS A 109 4.13 22.17 16.12
N LYS A 110 5.46 22.27 16.16
CA LYS A 110 6.28 21.82 17.29
C LYS A 110 6.05 22.67 18.54
#